data_AF-A0A2E6RAN4-F1
#
_entry.id   AF-A0A2E6RAN4-F1
#
_cell.length_a   1.000
_cell.length_b   1.000
_cell.length_c   1.000
_cell.angle_alpha   90.00
_cell.angle_beta   90.00
_cell.angle_gamma   90.00
#
_symmetry.space_group_name_H-M   'P 1'
#
loop_
_entity.id
_entity.type
_entity.pdbx_description
1 polymer ?
#
loop_
_entity_poly.entity_id
_entity_poly.type
_entity_poly.pdbx_seq_one_letter_code
_entity_poly.pdbx_strand_id
1 'polypeptide(L)'
;MSNNIEVRYLYRDGSNNKKCQSIVVANPDGITPEQFKEAIRSRFSDLQVWPDILHFQPEKLGWPTAYFPGHDLRGEDLNVHEIDEITLTDAAGTVHSHPLLT
;
A
#
# COMPACT_ATOMS: atom_id res chain seq x y z
N MET A 1 -10.56 18.95 -12.05
CA MET A 1 -9.83 17.67 -12.18
C MET A 1 -9.34 17.34 -10.79
N SER A 2 -9.61 16.13 -10.32
CA SER A 2 -9.27 15.71 -8.97
C SER A 2 -7.94 14.99 -9.06
N ASN A 3 -6.88 15.46 -8.41
CA ASN A 3 -5.55 14.83 -8.52
C ASN A 3 -5.35 13.78 -7.42
N ASN A 4 -6.29 12.83 -7.31
CA ASN A 4 -6.24 11.77 -6.30
C ASN A 4 -5.05 10.84 -6.52
N ILE A 5 -4.70 10.04 -5.52
CA ILE A 5 -3.56 9.11 -5.59
C ILE A 5 -4.10 7.69 -5.71
N GLU A 6 -3.76 7.01 -6.80
CA GLU A 6 -3.96 5.57 -6.92
C GLU A 6 -2.73 4.84 -6.37
N VAL A 7 -2.96 3.84 -5.52
CA VAL A 7 -1.92 2.99 -4.94
C VAL A 7 -2.20 1.55 -5.33
N ARG A 8 -1.32 0.97 -6.13
CA ARG A 8 -1.32 -0.46 -6.45
C ARG A 8 -0.30 -1.18 -5.57
N TYR A 9 -0.72 -2.30 -4.99
CA TYR A 9 0.12 -3.10 -4.11
C TYR A 9 -0.16 -4.59 -4.26
N LEU A 10 0.80 -5.39 -3.79
CA LEU A 10 0.83 -6.83 -3.93
C LEU A 10 0.94 -7.49 -2.56
N TYR A 11 0.26 -8.61 -2.39
CA TYR A 11 0.65 -9.62 -1.40
C TYR A 11 1.47 -10.71 -2.09
N ARG A 12 2.52 -11.19 -1.44
CA ARG A 12 3.34 -12.33 -1.87
C ARG A 12 3.33 -13.41 -0.77
N ASP A 13 2.88 -14.62 -1.10
CA ASP A 13 2.92 -15.75 -0.18
C ASP A 13 4.31 -16.42 -0.13
N GLY A 14 4.51 -17.39 0.77
CA GLY A 14 5.76 -18.14 0.89
C GLY A 14 6.15 -18.91 -0.39
N SER A 15 5.19 -19.20 -1.28
CA SER A 15 5.42 -19.85 -2.58
C SER A 15 5.66 -18.85 -3.73
N ASN A 16 5.81 -17.56 -3.42
CA ASN A 16 6.01 -16.47 -4.37
C ASN A 16 4.82 -16.23 -5.34
N ASN A 17 3.62 -16.72 -5.00
CA ASN A 17 2.40 -16.33 -5.68
C ASN A 17 2.04 -14.89 -5.30
N LYS A 18 1.53 -14.11 -6.26
CA LYS A 18 1.20 -12.69 -6.06
C LYS A 18 -0.28 -12.42 -6.24
N LYS A 19 -0.84 -11.58 -5.37
CA LYS A 19 -2.21 -11.08 -5.48
C LYS A 19 -2.21 -9.55 -5.42
N CYS A 20 -2.78 -8.93 -6.44
CA CYS A 20 -2.82 -7.48 -6.58
C CYS A 20 -4.05 -6.86 -5.92
N GLN A 21 -3.91 -5.60 -5.49
CA GLN A 21 -4.98 -4.74 -5.03
C GLN A 21 -4.70 -3.30 -5.48
N SER A 22 -5.76 -2.52 -5.71
CA SER A 22 -5.66 -1.08 -5.98
C SER A 22 -6.68 -0.30 -5.16
N ILE A 23 -6.27 0.87 -4.68
CA ILE A 23 -7.12 1.83 -3.97
C ILE A 23 -6.85 3.24 -4.46
N VAL A 24 -7.86 4.10 -4.39
CA VAL A 24 -7.76 5.52 -4.72
C VAL A 24 -7.95 6.33 -3.45
N VAL A 25 -6.95 7.13 -3.12
CA VAL A 25 -6.90 7.99 -1.94
C VAL A 25 -7.24 9.42 -2.33
N ALA A 26 -8.15 10.06 -1.60
CA ALA A 26 -8.44 11.47 -1.79
C ALA A 26 -7.18 12.32 -1.53
N ASN A 27 -6.86 13.24 -2.44
CA ASN A 27 -5.68 14.10 -2.35
C ASN A 27 -6.07 15.59 -2.39
N PRO A 28 -6.80 16.10 -1.38
CA PRO A 28 -7.21 17.51 -1.34
C PRO A 28 -6.01 18.45 -1.17
N ASP A 29 -4.93 17.97 -0.54
CA ASP A 29 -3.70 18.73 -0.28
C ASP A 29 -2.78 18.82 -1.52
N GLY A 30 -3.10 18.09 -2.59
CA GLY A 30 -2.37 18.15 -3.85
C GLY A 30 -0.94 17.66 -3.78
N ILE A 31 -0.65 16.69 -2.92
CA ILE A 31 0.70 16.15 -2.76
C ILE A 31 1.10 15.27 -3.96
N THR A 32 2.41 15.07 -4.14
CA THR A 32 2.92 14.22 -5.22
C THR A 32 2.96 12.74 -4.84
N PRO A 33 2.96 11.82 -5.83
CA PRO A 33 3.21 10.40 -5.60
C PRO A 33 4.48 10.12 -4.80
N GLU A 34 5.56 10.88 -5.04
CA GLU A 34 6.84 10.75 -4.33
C GLU A 34 6.70 11.14 -2.85
N GLN A 35 6.02 12.25 -2.54
CA GLN A 35 5.76 12.65 -1.16
C GLN A 35 4.93 11.59 -0.42
N PHE A 36 3.93 11.02 -1.11
CA PHE A 36 3.10 9.94 -0.57
C PHE A 36 3.92 8.66 -0.33
N LYS A 37 4.78 8.29 -1.27
CA LYS A 37 5.69 7.13 -1.17
C LYS A 37 6.65 7.26 0.01
N GLU A 38 7.24 8.43 0.19
CA GLU A 38 8.16 8.69 1.30
C GLU A 38 7.43 8.71 2.66
N ALA A 39 6.17 9.16 2.71
CA ALA A 39 5.35 9.04 3.92
C ALA A 39 5.08 7.57 4.29
N ILE A 40 4.76 6.71 3.32
CA ILE A 40 4.62 5.25 3.57
C ILE A 40 5.96 4.67 4.07
N ARG A 41 7.06 4.99 3.39
CA ARG A 41 8.40 4.53 3.78
C ARG A 41 8.74 4.92 5.21
N SER A 42 8.49 6.17 5.57
CA SER A 42 8.77 6.68 6.92
C SER A 42 7.89 6.01 7.97
N ARG A 43 6.61 5.76 7.69
CA ARG A 43 5.68 5.13 8.66
C ARG A 43 6.01 3.66 8.92
N PHE A 44 6.46 2.94 7.90
CA PHE A 44 6.67 1.49 7.95
C PHE A 44 8.15 1.11 7.86
N SER A 45 9.07 1.99 8.28
CA SER A 45 10.52 1.75 8.22
C SER A 45 10.95 0.44 8.88
N ASP A 46 10.22 0.01 9.91
CA ASP A 46 10.56 -1.18 10.70
C ASP A 46 10.07 -2.49 10.06
N LEU A 47 9.36 -2.41 8.93
CA LEU A 47 8.76 -3.56 8.24
C LEU A 47 9.51 -3.97 6.95
N GLN A 48 10.65 -3.36 6.66
CA GLN A 48 11.35 -3.57 5.38
C GLN A 48 12.09 -4.92 5.36
N VAL A 49 11.51 -5.91 4.69
CA VAL A 49 12.08 -7.27 4.54
C VAL A 49 13.18 -7.31 3.48
N TRP A 50 12.95 -6.62 2.36
CA TRP A 50 13.89 -6.49 1.25
C TRP A 50 14.20 -5.02 0.97
N PRO A 51 15.47 -4.69 0.63
CA PRO A 51 15.92 -3.29 0.54
C PRO A 51 15.36 -2.53 -0.67
N ASP A 52 14.97 -3.25 -1.72
CA ASP A 52 14.47 -2.72 -2.98
C ASP A 52 12.93 -2.65 -3.05
N ILE A 53 12.24 -3.24 -2.08
CA ILE A 53 10.78 -3.31 -2.04
C ILE A 53 10.28 -2.52 -0.84
N LEU A 54 9.37 -1.57 -1.10
CA LEU A 54 8.71 -0.82 -0.03
C LEU A 54 7.58 -1.67 0.56
N HIS A 55 7.79 -2.14 1.78
CA HIS A 55 6.83 -2.93 2.53
C HIS A 55 5.94 -2.06 3.41
N PHE A 56 4.68 -2.45 3.54
CA PHE A 56 3.72 -1.79 4.43
C PHE A 56 2.60 -2.75 4.87
N GLN A 57 1.72 -2.28 5.76
CA GLN A 57 0.51 -2.99 6.17
C GLN A 57 -0.73 -2.15 5.82
N PRO A 58 -1.51 -2.50 4.78
CA PRO A 58 -2.68 -1.74 4.35
C PRO A 58 -3.74 -1.63 5.46
N GLU A 59 -3.91 -2.66 6.28
CA GLU A 59 -4.87 -2.67 7.38
C GLU A 59 -4.56 -1.60 8.45
N LYS A 60 -3.29 -1.24 8.65
CA LYS A 60 -2.88 -0.13 9.55
C LYS A 60 -3.26 1.25 9.00
N LEU A 61 -3.67 1.32 7.75
CA LEU A 61 -4.19 2.51 7.07
C LEU A 61 -5.71 2.42 6.85
N GLY A 62 -6.35 1.34 7.30
CA GLY A 62 -7.76 1.05 7.00
C GLY A 62 -8.01 0.62 5.55
N TRP A 63 -6.98 0.20 4.81
CA TRP A 63 -7.08 -0.29 3.44
C TRP A 63 -7.34 -1.80 3.40
N PRO A 64 -7.99 -2.31 2.33
CA PRO A 64 -8.23 -3.74 2.18
C PRO A 64 -6.93 -4.53 2.01
N THR A 65 -6.82 -5.66 2.70
CA THR A 65 -5.66 -6.57 2.54
C THR A 65 -5.77 -7.39 1.26
N ALA A 66 -4.63 -7.72 0.65
CA ALA A 66 -4.56 -8.64 -0.49
C ALA A 66 -4.18 -10.10 -0.14
N TYR A 67 -4.24 -10.49 1.14
CA TYR A 67 -3.90 -11.85 1.57
C TYR A 67 -4.66 -12.94 0.80
N PHE A 68 -4.02 -14.11 0.61
CA PHE A 68 -4.70 -15.30 0.11
C PHE A 68 -5.56 -15.94 1.20
N PRO A 69 -6.64 -16.67 0.84
CA PRO A 69 -7.35 -17.51 1.79
C PRO A 69 -6.39 -18.51 2.45
N GLY A 70 -6.44 -18.62 3.78
CA GLY A 70 -5.52 -19.50 4.52
C GLY A 70 -4.16 -18.87 4.85
N HIS A 71 -4.00 -17.55 4.71
CA HIS A 71 -2.81 -16.82 5.16
C HIS A 71 -2.40 -17.23 6.58
N ASP A 72 -1.18 -17.70 6.73
CA ASP A 72 -0.66 -18.30 7.97
C ASP A 72 0.60 -17.60 8.47
N LEU A 73 0.43 -16.74 9.48
CA LEU A 73 1.52 -16.03 10.14
C LEU A 73 2.52 -16.92 10.89
N ARG A 74 2.21 -18.22 11.06
CA ARG A 74 3.12 -19.20 11.66
C ARG A 74 3.93 -19.96 10.62
N GLY A 75 3.59 -19.81 9.34
CA GLY A 75 4.28 -20.41 8.20
C GLY A 75 5.31 -19.46 7.57
N GLU A 76 5.53 -19.62 6.27
CA GLU A 76 6.47 -18.81 5.48
C GLU A 76 5.85 -17.51 4.94
N ASP A 77 4.57 -17.27 5.25
CA ASP A 77 3.84 -16.10 4.80
C ASP A 77 4.29 -14.84 5.54
N LEU A 78 4.51 -13.77 4.78
CA LEU A 78 4.87 -12.47 5.34
C LEU A 78 3.63 -11.68 5.75
N ASN A 79 3.70 -10.96 6.87
CA ASN A 79 2.61 -10.09 7.32
C ASN A 79 2.71 -8.67 6.72
N VAL A 80 3.07 -8.56 5.44
CA VAL A 80 3.29 -7.28 4.74
C VAL A 80 2.85 -7.35 3.29
N HIS A 81 2.55 -6.18 2.73
CA HIS A 81 2.31 -5.94 1.31
C HIS A 81 3.43 -5.12 0.71
N GLU A 82 3.57 -5.22 -0.61
CA GLU A 82 4.59 -4.57 -1.41
C GLU A 82 3.94 -3.45 -2.23
N ILE A 83 4.47 -2.23 -2.15
CA ILE A 83 4.07 -1.16 -3.05
C ILE A 83 4.58 -1.50 -4.45
N ASP A 84 3.66 -1.51 -5.42
CA ASP A 84 3.96 -1.74 -6.84
C ASP A 84 3.94 -0.43 -7.62
N GLU A 85 2.91 0.40 -7.43
CA GLU A 85 2.77 1.66 -8.15
C GLU A 85 2.02 2.72 -7.32
N ILE A 86 2.43 3.98 -7.46
CA ILE A 86 1.74 5.15 -6.90
C ILE A 86 1.66 6.20 -8.00
N THR A 87 0.45 6.58 -8.41
CA THR A 87 0.21 7.53 -9.51
C THR A 87 -0.88 8.55 -9.15
N LEU A 88 -0.91 9.65 -9.89
CA LEU A 88 -2.04 10.58 -9.86
C LEU A 88 -3.18 10.05 -10.74
N THR A 89 -4.42 10.27 -10.32
CA THR A 89 -5.62 9.83 -11.04
C THR A 89 -6.79 10.79 -10.84
N ASP A 90 -7.63 10.93 -11.87
CA ASP A 90 -8.92 11.63 -11.82
C ASP A 90 -10.06 10.77 -11.22
N ALA A 91 -9.78 9.51 -10.90
CA ALA A 91 -10.76 8.60 -10.31
C ALA A 91 -11.23 9.09 -8.92
N ALA A 92 -12.47 8.74 -8.58
CA ALA A 92 -13.01 9.02 -7.25
C ALA A 92 -12.32 8.18 -6.17
N GLY A 93 -12.13 8.75 -4.98
CA GLY A 93 -11.55 8.05 -3.84
C GLY A 93 -12.37 6.82 -3.44
N THR A 94 -11.70 5.69 -3.24
CA THR A 94 -12.29 4.43 -2.77
C THR A 94 -12.05 4.19 -1.28
N VAL A 95 -11.14 4.95 -0.67
CA VAL A 95 -10.84 4.91 0.77
C VAL A 95 -10.67 6.33 1.32
N HIS A 96 -10.81 6.48 2.64
CA HIS A 96 -10.79 7.79 3.31
C HIS A 96 -9.39 8.27 3.75
N SER A 97 -8.32 7.48 3.65
CA SER A 97 -7.09 7.76 4.42
C SER A 97 -6.07 8.65 3.69
N HIS A 98 -6.11 9.97 3.94
CA HIS A 98 -4.98 10.92 3.81
C HIS A 98 -5.29 12.24 4.53
N PRO A 99 -4.57 12.57 5.61
CA PRO A 99 -3.55 13.63 5.58
C PRO A 99 -2.20 13.03 5.95
N LEU A 100 -1.47 12.67 4.89
CA LEU A 100 -0.13 12.08 4.89
C LEU A 100 0.11 10.94 5.88
N LEU A 101 -0.94 10.15 6.11
CA LEU A 101 -0.90 8.85 6.79
C LEU A 101 -0.04 8.87 8.07
N THR A 102 -0.34 9.93 8.83
CA THR A 102 -0.45 9.98 10.29
C THR A 102 -1.08 8.74 10.91
#